data_AF-A0A3S5A062-F1
#
_entry.id   AF-A0A3S5A062-F1
#
_cell.length_a   1.000
_cell.length_b   1.000
_cell.length_c   1.000
_cell.angle_alpha   90.00
_cell.angle_beta   90.00
_cell.angle_gamma   90.00
#
_symmetry.space_group_name_H-M   'P 1'
#
loop_
_entity.id
_entity.type
_entity.pdbx_description
1 polymer ?
#
loop_
_entity_poly.entity_id
_entity_poly.type
_entity_poly.pdbx_seq_one_letter_code
_entity_poly.pdbx_strand_id
1 'polypeptide(L)' 'MKQQMQLDKEGKRKHTRPTFSGQQIYLLEKTFEQTKYLAGPERAQLAAMLGMSESQVKGR' A
#
# COMPACT_ATOMS: atom_id res chain seq x y z
N MET A 1 8.28 4.36 -10.58
CA MET A 1 8.56 5.08 -9.33
C MET A 1 8.41 4.09 -8.19
N LYS A 2 9.51 3.61 -7.60
CA LYS A 2 9.48 2.60 -6.53
C LYS A 2 9.52 3.33 -5.19
N GLN A 3 8.61 3.00 -4.27
CA GLN A 3 8.64 3.50 -2.90
C GLN A 3 9.96 3.04 -2.26
N GLN A 4 10.85 4.00 -2.05
CA GLN A 4 12.21 3.75 -1.61
C GLN A 4 12.16 3.45 -0.11
N MET A 5 12.33 2.18 0.26
CA MET A 5 12.52 1.80 1.66
C MET A 5 13.79 2.46 2.18
N GLN A 6 13.64 3.42 3.09
CA GLN A 6 14.78 4.05 3.75
C GLN A 6 15.40 3.04 4.73
N LEU A 7 16.56 2.51 4.35
CA LEU A 7 17.46 1.77 5.24
C LEU A 7 18.21 2.79 6.10
N ASP A 8 18.37 2.51 7.40
CA ASP A 8 19.29 3.29 8.21
C ASP A 8 20.76 3.00 7.86
N LYS A 9 21.68 3.79 8.43
CA LYS A 9 23.13 3.68 8.22
C LYS A 9 23.71 2.33 8.68
N GLU A 10 22.95 1.53 9.44
CA GLU A 10 23.26 0.15 9.86
C GLU A 10 22.53 -0.92 9.01
N GLY A 11 21.84 -0.54 7.94
CA GLY A 11 21.15 -1.46 7.04
C GLY A 11 19.88 -2.08 7.62
N LYS A 12 19.37 -1.59 8.77
CA LYS A 12 18.09 -2.09 9.31
C LYS A 12 16.94 -1.33 8.64
N ARG A 13 15.85 -2.06 8.36
CA ARG A 13 14.64 -1.49 7.75
C ARG A 13 13.94 -0.66 8.82
N LYS A 14 13.95 0.66 8.70
CA LYS A 14 13.16 1.52 9.59
C LYS A 14 11.69 1.16 9.46
N HIS A 15 11.05 0.81 10.58
CA HIS A 15 9.60 0.66 10.68
C HIS A 15 8.94 2.05 10.66
N THR A 16 9.11 2.78 9.57
CA THR A 16 8.45 4.07 9.36
C THR A 16 7.02 3.82 8.93
N ARG A 17 6.06 4.57 9.47
CA ARG A 17 4.67 4.54 8.99
C ARG A 17 4.67 4.77 7.47
N PRO A 18 4.03 3.90 6.68
CA PRO A 18 3.85 4.14 5.26
C PRO A 18 3.05 5.44 5.09
N THR A 19 3.59 6.39 4.33
CA THR A 19 2.83 7.53 3.85
C THR A 19 2.32 7.22 2.45
N PHE A 20 1.01 7.29 2.25
CA PHE A 20 0.38 7.13 0.95
C PHE A 20 0.30 8.50 0.26
N SER A 21 0.56 8.51 -1.05
CA SER A 21 0.28 9.69 -1.88
C SER A 21 -1.23 9.93 -1.99
N GLY A 22 -1.64 11.17 -2.29
CA GLY A 22 -3.06 11.50 -2.46
C GLY A 22 -3.76 10.64 -3.53
N GLN A 23 -3.05 10.29 -4.61
CA GLN A 23 -3.58 9.38 -5.64
C GLN A 23 -3.80 7.95 -5.09
N GLN A 24 -2.88 7.45 -4.25
CA GLN A 24 -3.03 6.14 -3.62
C GLN A 24 -4.22 6.12 -2.65
N ILE A 25 -4.38 7.18 -1.86
CA ILE A 25 -5.53 7.34 -0.95
C ILE A 25 -6.84 7.36 -1.74
N TYR A 26 -6.94 8.21 -2.77
CA TYR A 26 -8.14 8.32 -3.61
C TYR A 26 -8.57 6.97 -4.22
N LEU A 27 -7.62 6.19 -4.74
CA LEU A 27 -7.91 4.89 -5.32
C LEU A 27 -8.33 3.87 -4.25
N LEU A 28 -7.69 3.88 -3.08
CA LEU A 28 -8.09 3.04 -1.95
C LEU A 28 -9.52 3.38 -1.50
N GLU A 29 -9.84 4.66 -1.34
CA GLU A 29 -11.18 5.15 -0.97
C GLU A 29 -12.22 4.75 -2.01
N LYS A 30 -11.94 5.00 -3.29
CA LYS A 30 -12.84 4.64 -4.40
C LYS A 30 -13.10 3.13 -4.47
N THR A 31 -12.07 2.31 -4.34
CA THR A 31 -12.25 0.85 -4.34
C THR A 31 -12.99 0.40 -3.08
N PHE A 32 -12.73 1.01 -1.92
CA PHE A 32 -13.43 0.70 -0.67
C PHE A 32 -14.90 1.14 -0.69
N GLU A 33 -15.26 2.21 -1.39
CA GLU A 33 -16.64 2.61 -1.63
C GLU A 33 -17.41 1.55 -2.43
N GLN A 34 -16.79 1.01 -3.47
CA GLN A 34 -17.38 -0.01 -4.34
C GLN A 34 -17.40 -1.39 -3.68
N THR A 35 -16.36 -1.75 -2.95
CA THR A 35 -16.17 -3.08 -2.39
C THR A 35 -15.47 -2.96 -1.04
N LYS A 36 -16.27 -3.07 0.04
CA LYS A 36 -15.78 -2.96 1.43
C LYS A 36 -14.78 -4.06 1.80
N TYR A 37 -14.80 -5.19 1.09
CA TYR A 37 -13.94 -6.34 1.34
C TYR A 37 -13.41 -6.88 0.02
N LEU A 38 -12.15 -6.60 -0.28
CA LEU A 38 -11.48 -7.16 -1.45
C LEU A 38 -11.07 -8.61 -1.17
N ALA A 39 -11.35 -9.50 -2.12
CA ALA A 39 -10.82 -10.85 -2.10
C ALA A 39 -9.29 -10.84 -2.32
N GLY A 40 -8.61 -11.94 -1.97
CA GLY A 40 -7.15 -12.07 -2.14
C GLY A 40 -6.64 -11.65 -3.53
N PRO A 41 -7.24 -12.13 -4.64
CA PRO A 41 -6.83 -11.76 -5.99
C PRO A 41 -7.03 -10.27 -6.32
N GLU A 42 -8.18 -9.71 -5.96
CA GLU A 42 -8.51 -8.30 -6.23
C GLU A 42 -7.62 -7.36 -5.41
N ARG A 43 -7.30 -7.75 -4.17
CA ARG A 43 -6.36 -7.04 -3.32
C ARG A 43 -4.95 -7.05 -3.92
N ALA A 44 -4.49 -8.19 -4.44
CA ALA A 44 -3.19 -8.28 -5.11
C ALA A 44 -3.11 -7.36 -6.34
N GLN A 45 -4.19 -7.28 -7.12
CA GLN A 45 -4.28 -6.37 -8.26
C GLN A 45 -4.24 -4.90 -7.83
N LEU A 46 -5.01 -4.52 -6.80
CA LEU A 46 -4.99 -3.15 -6.28
C LEU A 46 -3.60 -2.77 -5.73
N ALA A 47 -2.97 -3.68 -4.98
CA ALA A 47 -1.63 -3.49 -4.46
C ALA A 47 -0.61 -3.29 -5.59
N ALA A 48 -0.67 -4.12 -6.64
CA ALA A 48 0.20 -3.99 -7.82
C ALA A 48 -0.02 -2.65 -8.55
N MET A 49 -1.27 -2.22 -8.71
CA MET A 49 -1.63 -0.95 -9.36
C MET A 49 -1.12 0.26 -8.57
N LEU A 50 -1.14 0.19 -7.24
CA LEU A 50 -0.68 1.25 -6.34
C LEU A 50 0.83 1.18 -6.03
N GLY A 51 1.53 0.14 -6.49
CA GLY A 51 2.94 -0.10 -6.14
C GLY A 51 3.14 -0.41 -4.65
N MET A 52 2.14 -1.01 -4.01
CA MET A 52 2.10 -1.37 -2.60
C MET A 52 2.09 -2.89 -2.43
N SER A 53 2.33 -3.39 -1.21
CA SER A 53 2.12 -4.80 -0.88
C SER A 53 0.69 -5.05 -0.40
N GLU A 54 0.19 -6.28 -0.57
CA GLU A 54 -1.13 -6.68 -0.07
C GLU A 54 -1.32 -6.39 1.42
N SER A 55 -0.26 -6.53 2.21
CA SER A 55 -0.25 -6.23 3.64
C SER A 55 -0.43 -4.73 3.94
N GLN A 56 0.03 -3.84 3.06
CA GLN A 56 -0.16 -2.40 3.21
C GLN A 56 -1.60 -1.97 2.84
N VAL A 57 -2.28 -2.70 1.96
CA VAL A 57 -3.68 -2.46 1.58
C VAL A 57 -4.65 -2.90 2.68
N LYS A 58 -4.30 -3.95 3.45
CA LYS A 58 -5.16 -4.51 4.51
C LYS A 58 -5.32 -3.58 5.73
N GLY A 59 -4.40 -2.63 5.94
CA GLY A 59 -4.24 -1.98 7.24
C GLY A 59 -3.77 -3.00 8.30
N ARG A 60 -2.92 -2.58 9.25
CA ARG A 60 -2.67 -3.43 10.42
C ARG A 60 -3.84 -3.33 11.40
#